data_AF-A0A1B6M020-F1
#
_entry.id   AF-A0A1B6M020-F1
#
_cell.length_a   1.000
_cell.length_b   1.000
_cell.length_c   1.000
_cell.angle_alpha   90.00
_cell.angle_beta   90.00
_cell.angle_gamma   90.00
#
_symmetry.space_group_name_H-M   'P 1'
#
loop_
_entity.id
_entity.type
_entity.pdbx_description
1 polymer ?
#
loop_
_entity_poly.entity_id
_entity_poly.type
_entity_poly.pdbx_seq_one_letter_code
_entity_poly.pdbx_strand_id
1 'polypeptide(L)'
;SRYQLAFLLALTEYFNTSVFVYDPVFSPDEVAIVKELGCSVIDVNEEGKRKAIHKTIFFLPHCPKQLINNLLWKNWSENLSNCIIIGNSFGKIIESHTDR
;
A
#
# COMPACT_ATOMS: atom_id res chain seq x y z
N SER A 1 4.02 11.03 -8.71
CA SER A 1 4.26 9.58 -8.55
C SER A 1 5.73 9.17 -8.60
N ARG A 2 6.60 9.72 -9.47
CA ARG A 2 8.02 9.30 -9.60
C ARG A 2 8.80 9.10 -8.28
N TYR A 3 8.72 10.05 -7.35
CA TYR A 3 9.41 9.93 -6.05
C TYR A 3 8.82 8.83 -5.15
N GLN A 4 7.52 8.55 -5.25
CA GLN A 4 6.89 7.46 -4.51
C GLN A 4 7.39 6.11 -5.03
N LEU A 5 7.47 5.95 -6.36
CA LEU A 5 8.04 4.75 -6.97
C LEU A 5 9.53 4.60 -6.62
N ALA A 6 10.33 5.66 -6.75
CA ALA A 6 11.75 5.63 -6.40
C ALA A 6 11.98 5.23 -4.93
N PHE A 7 11.18 5.78 -4.01
CA PHE A 7 11.24 5.40 -2.60
C PHE A 7 10.84 3.94 -2.37
N LEU A 8 9.79 3.46 -3.03
CA LEU A 8 9.38 2.06 -2.96
C LEU A 8 10.50 1.12 -3.42
N LEU A 9 11.14 1.44 -4.55
CA LEU A 9 12.27 0.65 -5.08
C LEU A 9 13.48 0.66 -4.14
N ALA A 10 13.79 1.82 -3.54
CA ALA A 10 14.85 1.92 -2.54
C ALA A 10 14.55 1.06 -1.29
N LEU A 11 13.28 1.00 -0.85
CA LEU A 11 12.89 0.11 0.25
C LEU A 11 13.05 -1.36 -0.14
N THR A 12 12.65 -1.75 -1.36
CA THR A 12 12.79 -3.14 -1.81
C THR A 12 14.24 -3.57 -1.89
N GLU A 13 15.12 -2.68 -2.36
CA GLU A 13 16.57 -2.93 -2.41
C GLU A 13 17.15 -3.02 -1.00
N TYR A 14 16.85 -2.05 -0.13
CA TYR A 14 17.38 -1.99 1.24
C TYR A 14 16.99 -3.21 2.08
N PHE A 15 15.75 -3.68 1.98
CA PHE A 15 15.27 -4.86 2.70
C PHE A 15 15.48 -6.17 1.94
N ASN A 16 16.02 -6.11 0.72
CA ASN A 16 16.18 -7.25 -0.18
C ASN A 16 14.91 -8.12 -0.26
N THR A 17 13.79 -7.50 -0.61
CA THR A 17 12.45 -8.14 -0.60
C THR A 17 11.67 -7.85 -1.87
N SER A 18 10.77 -8.76 -2.22
CA SER A 18 9.81 -8.57 -3.31
C SER A 18 8.71 -7.59 -2.92
N VAL A 19 8.18 -6.85 -3.91
CA VAL A 19 7.06 -5.93 -3.71
C VAL A 19 5.86 -6.29 -4.58
N PHE A 20 4.68 -6.09 -4.02
CA PHE A 20 3.42 -6.11 -4.76
C PHE A 20 2.93 -4.68 -4.98
N VAL A 21 2.52 -4.36 -6.21
CA VAL A 21 2.00 -3.04 -6.58
C VAL A 21 0.63 -3.15 -7.22
N TYR A 22 -0.23 -2.18 -6.94
CA TYR A 22 -1.54 -2.04 -7.54
C TYR A 22 -1.92 -0.56 -7.61
N ASP A 23 -2.39 -0.12 -8.76
CA ASP A 23 -3.10 1.14 -8.93
C ASP A 23 -4.21 0.92 -9.95
N PRO A 24 -5.49 1.25 -9.63
CA PRO A 24 -6.59 1.09 -10.57
C PRO A 24 -6.45 1.94 -11.83
N VAL A 25 -5.58 2.97 -11.83
CA VAL A 25 -5.36 3.84 -12.99
C VAL A 25 -4.11 3.49 -13.79
N PHE A 26 -3.40 2.39 -13.46
CA PHE A 26 -2.25 1.97 -14.25
C PHE A 26 -2.63 1.73 -15.72
N SER A 27 -1.86 2.36 -16.59
CA SER A 27 -1.82 2.04 -18.02
C SER A 27 -1.04 0.75 -18.28
N PRO A 28 -1.24 0.10 -19.45
CA PRO A 28 -0.46 -1.07 -19.83
C PRO A 28 1.06 -0.83 -19.85
N ASP A 29 1.48 0.36 -20.26
CA ASP A 29 2.90 0.74 -20.29
C ASP A 29 3.47 0.89 -18.87
N GLU A 30 2.71 1.49 -17.94
CA GLU A 30 3.12 1.57 -16.53
C GLU A 30 3.22 0.19 -15.89
N VAL A 31 2.29 -0.72 -16.19
CA VAL A 31 2.35 -2.13 -15.77
C VAL A 31 3.62 -2.79 -16.30
N ALA A 32 3.96 -2.58 -17.57
CA ALA A 32 5.18 -3.13 -18.16
C ALA A 32 6.44 -2.59 -17.47
N ILE A 33 6.51 -1.28 -17.25
CA ILE A 33 7.64 -0.61 -16.60
C ILE A 33 7.84 -1.13 -15.18
N VAL A 34 6.78 -1.21 -14.35
CA VAL A 34 6.96 -1.67 -12.95
C VAL A 34 7.33 -3.14 -12.89
N LYS A 35 6.90 -3.97 -13.85
CA LYS A 35 7.33 -5.37 -13.97
C LYS A 35 8.82 -5.47 -14.34
N GLU A 36 9.28 -4.65 -15.29
CA GLU A 36 10.70 -4.57 -15.67
C GLU A 36 11.58 -4.13 -14.49
N LEU A 37 11.05 -3.25 -13.63
CA LEU A 37 11.70 -2.83 -12.39
C LEU A 37 11.65 -3.87 -11.26
N GLY A 38 11.12 -5.07 -11.51
CA GLY A 38 11.09 -6.18 -10.55
C GLY A 38 9.89 -6.19 -9.59
N CYS A 39 8.88 -5.35 -9.81
CA CYS A 39 7.66 -5.36 -9.00
C CYS A 39 6.67 -6.43 -9.49
N SER A 40 5.99 -7.10 -8.56
CA SER A 40 4.85 -7.97 -8.87
C SER A 40 3.56 -7.14 -8.94
N VAL A 41 2.90 -7.12 -10.09
CA VAL A 41 1.61 -6.42 -10.22
C VAL A 41 0.48 -7.31 -9.68
N ILE A 42 -0.42 -6.73 -8.91
CA ILE A 42 -1.62 -7.40 -8.43
C ILE A 42 -2.68 -7.27 -9.53
N ASP A 43 -3.21 -8.39 -10.02
CA ASP A 43 -4.16 -8.37 -11.14
C ASP A 43 -5.62 -8.14 -10.71
N VAL A 44 -5.90 -8.16 -9.41
CA VAL A 44 -7.25 -8.05 -8.85
C VAL A 44 -7.34 -6.85 -7.91
N ASN A 45 -8.39 -6.05 -8.05
CA ASN A 45 -8.70 -5.00 -7.09
C ASN A 45 -9.16 -5.62 -5.75
N GLU A 46 -8.26 -5.68 -4.78
CA GLU A 46 -8.59 -6.18 -3.44
C GLU A 46 -9.26 -5.14 -2.54
N GLU A 47 -9.43 -3.90 -3.01
CA GLU A 47 -10.00 -2.79 -2.26
C GLU A 47 -9.26 -2.54 -0.93
N GLY A 48 -7.95 -2.81 -0.88
CA GLY A 48 -7.11 -2.67 0.32
C GLY A 48 -7.22 -3.83 1.32
N LYS A 49 -7.96 -4.91 1.02
CA LYS A 49 -8.19 -6.06 1.91
C LYS A 49 -7.07 -7.11 1.84
N ARG A 50 -5.80 -6.68 1.80
CA ARG A 50 -4.61 -7.55 1.82
C ARG A 50 -4.30 -7.99 3.25
N LYS A 51 -4.11 -9.29 3.47
CA LYS A 51 -3.73 -9.84 4.79
C LYS A 51 -2.21 -9.84 4.98
N ALA A 52 -1.74 -9.40 6.15
CA ALA A 52 -0.34 -9.38 6.58
C ALA A 52 0.02 -10.67 7.33
N ILE A 53 0.35 -11.72 6.59
CA ILE A 53 0.74 -13.03 7.16
C ILE A 53 2.08 -12.93 7.89
N HIS A 54 2.98 -12.07 7.40
CA HIS A 54 4.29 -11.77 7.98
C HIS A 54 4.41 -10.25 8.18
N LYS A 55 5.49 -9.80 8.83
CA LYS A 55 5.78 -8.35 8.90
C LYS A 55 5.83 -7.76 7.50
N THR A 56 4.88 -6.86 7.22
CA THR A 56 4.63 -6.30 5.89
C THR A 56 4.53 -4.79 5.99
N ILE A 57 5.28 -4.11 5.12
CA ILE A 57 5.16 -2.67 4.91
C ILE A 57 4.04 -2.45 3.90
N PHE A 58 3.00 -1.72 4.30
CA PHE A 58 1.96 -1.21 3.42
C PHE A 58 2.27 0.25 3.09
N PHE A 59 2.69 0.50 1.86
CA PHE A 59 2.95 1.85 1.34
C PHE A 59 1.70 2.38 0.63
N LEU A 60 0.95 3.25 1.31
CA LEU A 60 -0.34 3.78 0.86
C LEU A 60 -0.36 5.33 0.85
N PRO A 61 0.58 5.99 0.15
CA PRO A 61 0.63 7.45 0.12
C PRO A 61 -0.57 8.02 -0.64
N HIS A 62 -1.23 9.04 -0.08
CA HIS A 62 -2.40 9.69 -0.69
C HIS A 62 -3.58 8.74 -1.02
N CYS A 63 -3.57 7.51 -0.49
CA CYS A 63 -4.68 6.59 -0.65
C CYS A 63 -5.93 7.09 0.09
N PRO A 64 -7.13 6.86 -0.46
CA PRO A 64 -8.38 7.14 0.23
C PRO A 64 -8.42 6.46 1.61
N LYS A 65 -9.01 7.13 2.61
CA LYS A 65 -9.13 6.60 3.98
C LYS A 65 -9.83 5.24 4.05
N GLN A 66 -10.70 4.95 3.08
CA GLN A 66 -11.40 3.68 2.92
C GLN A 66 -10.44 2.51 2.72
N LEU A 67 -9.33 2.70 1.99
CA LEU A 67 -8.34 1.63 1.77
C LEU A 67 -7.58 1.31 3.07
N ILE A 68 -7.20 2.32 3.83
CA ILE A 68 -6.57 2.14 5.15
C ILE A 68 -7.55 1.43 6.10
N ASN A 69 -8.81 1.85 6.12
CA ASN A 69 -9.84 1.20 6.93
C ASN A 69 -10.02 -0.28 6.56
N ASN A 70 -10.10 -0.60 5.28
CA ASN A 70 -10.22 -1.98 4.80
C ASN A 70 -8.99 -2.83 5.16
N LEU A 71 -7.79 -2.25 5.07
CA LEU A 71 -6.55 -2.90 5.48
C LEU A 71 -6.57 -3.22 6.99
N LEU A 72 -6.93 -2.24 7.81
CA LEU A 72 -7.04 -2.41 9.27
C LEU A 72 -8.10 -3.46 9.62
N TRP A 73 -9.28 -3.36 9.01
CA TRP A 73 -10.36 -4.32 9.22
C TRP A 73 -9.93 -5.75 8.86
N LYS A 74 -9.25 -5.92 7.72
CA LYS A 74 -8.79 -7.24 7.26
C LYS A 74 -7.75 -7.87 8.19
N ASN A 75 -6.93 -7.04 8.84
CA ASN A 75 -5.83 -7.47 9.69
C ASN A 75 -6.12 -7.36 11.19
N TRP A 76 -7.34 -6.97 11.58
CA TRP A 76 -7.69 -6.74 12.97
C TRP A 76 -7.39 -7.96 13.85
N SER A 77 -7.03 -7.73 15.12
CA SER A 77 -6.47 -8.73 16.03
C SER A 77 -5.00 -9.10 15.74
N GLU A 78 -4.66 -10.38 15.68
CA GLU A 78 -3.28 -10.89 15.67
C GLU A 78 -2.42 -10.35 14.51
N ASN A 79 -3.00 -10.21 13.32
CA ASN A 79 -2.28 -9.79 12.10
C ASN A 79 -1.96 -8.29 12.09
N LEU A 80 -2.56 -7.49 12.99
CA LEU A 80 -2.32 -6.04 13.01
C LEU A 80 -0.89 -5.74 13.45
N SER A 81 -0.32 -6.57 14.32
CA SER A 81 1.08 -6.49 14.77
C SER A 81 2.10 -6.70 13.64
N ASN A 82 1.67 -7.30 12.53
CA ASN A 82 2.48 -7.48 11.33
C ASN A 82 2.43 -6.28 10.38
N CYS A 83 1.55 -5.32 10.58
CA CYS A 83 1.35 -4.20 9.66
C CYS A 83 2.25 -3.02 10.02
N ILE A 84 3.13 -2.60 9.10
CA ILE A 84 3.81 -1.31 9.16
C ILE A 84 3.20 -0.42 8.06
N ILE A 85 2.46 0.62 8.44
CA ILE A 85 1.73 1.45 7.48
C ILE A 85 2.47 2.77 7.26
N ILE A 86 2.89 3.02 6.02
CA ILE A 86 3.43 4.30 5.57
C ILE A 86 2.36 4.93 4.68
N GLY A 87 1.67 5.95 5.19
CA GLY A 87 0.57 6.57 4.48
C GLY A 87 0.20 7.93 5.05
N ASN A 88 -1.06 8.33 4.82
CA ASN A 88 -1.58 9.59 5.34
C ASN A 88 -1.63 9.58 6.87
N SER A 89 -1.48 10.76 7.48
CA SER A 89 -1.60 10.92 8.94
C SER A 89 -3.00 10.51 9.42
N PHE A 90 -3.05 9.60 10.40
CA PHE A 90 -4.29 9.19 11.05
C PHE A 90 -5.01 10.35 11.73
N GLY A 91 -4.28 11.33 12.29
CA GLY A 91 -4.88 12.53 12.88
C GLY A 91 -5.75 13.28 11.86
N LYS A 92 -5.22 13.50 10.65
CA LYS A 92 -5.98 14.12 9.55
C LYS A 92 -7.19 13.28 9.11
N ILE A 93 -7.08 11.96 9.16
CA ILE A 93 -8.19 11.06 8.83
C ILE A 93 -9.32 11.21 9.86
N ILE A 94 -8.99 11.27 11.15
CA ILE A 94 -9.95 11.37 12.25
C ILE A 94 -10.61 12.77 12.28
N GLU A 95 -9.84 13.84 12.12
CA GLU A 95 -10.33 15.22 12.09
C GLU A 95 -11.32 15.47 10.93
N SER A 96 -11.15 14.78 9.80
CA SER A 96 -12.09 14.86 8.66
C SER A 96 -13.49 14.27 8.94
N HIS A 97 -13.72 13.69 10.13
CA HIS A 97 -15.01 13.19 10.58
C HIS A 97 -15.67 14.07 11.65
N THR A 98 -15.02 15.15 12.12
CA THR A 98 -15.55 15.99 13.21
C THR A 98 -16.49 17.10 12.71
N ASP A 99 -16.66 17.28 11.40
CA ASP A 99 -17.67 18.18 10.82
C ASP A 99 -18.88 17.40 10.29
N ARG A 100 -19.70 16.83 11.19
CA ARG A 100 -21.11 16.50 10.94
C ARG A 100 -21.93 16.65 12.21
#